data_AF-A0AAX2CBR4-F1
#
_entry.id   AF-A0AAX2CBR4-F1
#
_cell.length_a   1.000
_cell.length_b   1.000
_cell.length_c   1.000
_cell.angle_alpha   90.00
_cell.angle_beta   90.00
_cell.angle_gamma   90.00
#
_symmetry.space_group_name_H-M   'P 1'
#
loop_
_entity.id
_entity.type
_entity.pdbx_description
1 polymer ?
#
loop_
_entity_poly.entity_id
_entity_poly.type
_entity_poly.pdbx_seq_one_letter_code
_entity_poly.pdbx_strand_id
1 'polypeptide(L)'
;MNKFTKLVAAEDFSENVWTKKDYITLLLIPLIFLAGFITEYFSVKNQLWAIIDTSLRIIMFLFLMVVYAPMLRIHWSKFKLAWKRSVLLIIVGGVLLQILISLIRSLIPGTSTSTETDVPPLIDPLTASPEMFMLLIYIALGPIVTGLIEDTVFRYTLLGKILQGGFFRKACIIIGNSILFGLIHYYNFGSVMDTIPFMFAGLFLNIIYLWTRNIWHVLLIHTVNNTVLTIGALLIIVIVRLLGLKA
;
A
#
# COMPACT_ATOMS: atom_id res chain seq x y z
N MET A 1 -0.58 -23.11 -16.34
CA MET A 1 -0.81 -21.64 -16.36
C MET A 1 -1.93 -21.31 -17.33
N ASN A 2 -2.97 -20.59 -16.90
CA ASN A 2 -4.14 -20.26 -17.73
C ASN A 2 -3.79 -19.19 -18.81
N LYS A 3 -4.67 -19.00 -19.81
CA LYS A 3 -4.44 -18.05 -20.93
C LYS A 3 -4.22 -16.61 -20.45
N PHE A 4 -4.91 -16.17 -19.40
CA PHE A 4 -4.75 -14.82 -18.85
C PHE A 4 -3.36 -14.63 -18.24
N THR A 5 -2.94 -15.52 -17.34
CA THR A 5 -1.62 -15.46 -16.70
C THR A 5 -0.49 -15.52 -17.72
N LYS A 6 -0.59 -16.34 -18.77
CA LYS A 6 0.41 -16.38 -19.85
C LYS A 6 0.61 -15.04 -20.55
N LEU A 7 -0.45 -14.24 -20.70
CA LEU A 7 -0.38 -12.93 -21.34
C LEU A 7 0.24 -11.87 -20.44
N VAL A 8 -0.13 -11.88 -19.16
CA VAL A 8 0.25 -10.80 -18.23
C VAL A 8 1.52 -11.05 -17.46
N ALA A 9 2.01 -12.29 -17.37
CA ALA A 9 3.23 -12.62 -16.66
C ALA A 9 4.44 -11.86 -17.21
N ALA A 10 5.15 -11.19 -16.32
CA ALA A 10 6.40 -10.47 -16.60
C ALA A 10 7.59 -11.07 -15.84
N GLU A 11 7.34 -11.73 -14.71
CA GLU A 11 8.37 -12.33 -13.86
C GLU A 11 8.53 -13.83 -14.07
N ASP A 12 9.78 -14.28 -13.98
CA ASP A 12 10.12 -15.67 -13.74
C ASP A 12 10.87 -15.82 -12.41
N PHE A 13 10.18 -16.38 -11.41
CA PHE A 13 10.73 -16.61 -10.06
C PHE A 13 11.83 -17.70 -10.01
N SER A 14 12.20 -18.28 -11.16
CA SER A 14 13.29 -19.24 -11.25
C SER A 14 14.66 -18.56 -11.11
N GLU A 15 14.78 -17.31 -11.56
CA GLU A 15 16.02 -16.54 -11.51
C GLU A 15 16.08 -15.65 -10.26
N ASN A 16 17.24 -15.61 -9.60
CA ASN A 16 17.45 -14.77 -8.42
C ASN A 16 18.74 -13.98 -8.55
N VAL A 17 18.63 -12.82 -9.20
CA VAL A 17 19.73 -11.88 -9.35
C VAL A 17 19.44 -10.64 -8.50
N TRP A 18 20.14 -10.53 -7.38
CA TRP A 18 20.16 -9.34 -6.56
C TRP A 18 21.13 -8.32 -7.13
N THR A 19 20.72 -7.07 -7.13
CA THR A 19 21.51 -5.93 -7.58
C THR A 19 21.62 -4.90 -6.45
N LYS A 20 22.63 -4.02 -6.50
CA LYS A 20 22.84 -2.99 -5.46
C LYS A 20 21.57 -2.15 -5.19
N LYS A 21 20.80 -1.84 -6.22
CA LYS A 21 19.53 -1.09 -6.12
C LYS A 21 18.45 -1.82 -5.30
N ASP A 22 18.45 -3.16 -5.29
CA ASP A 22 17.47 -3.93 -4.52
C ASP A 22 17.75 -3.78 -3.02
N TYR A 23 19.01 -3.86 -2.60
CA TYR A 23 19.39 -3.63 -1.22
C TYR A 23 19.09 -2.20 -0.74
N ILE A 24 19.33 -1.20 -1.58
CA ILE A 24 18.95 0.19 -1.27
C ILE A 24 17.43 0.32 -1.11
N THR A 25 16.67 -0.37 -1.96
CA THR A 25 15.20 -0.35 -1.93
C THR A 25 14.64 -0.99 -0.66
N LEU A 26 15.29 -2.03 -0.13
CA LEU A 26 14.90 -2.61 1.15
C LEU A 26 14.98 -1.62 2.32
N LEU A 27 15.86 -0.61 2.25
CA LEU A 27 16.01 0.40 3.30
C LEU A 27 14.87 1.42 3.34
N LEU A 28 14.02 1.46 2.31
CA LEU A 28 12.91 2.40 2.25
C LEU A 28 11.86 2.13 3.33
N ILE A 29 11.58 0.86 3.64
CA ILE A 29 10.64 0.49 4.69
C ILE A 29 11.15 0.84 6.09
N PRO A 30 12.40 0.47 6.49
CA PRO A 30 13.00 0.96 7.73
C PRO A 30 13.00 2.49 7.86
N LEU A 31 13.20 3.23 6.76
CA LEU A 31 13.16 4.70 6.79
C LEU A 31 11.75 5.24 7.09
N ILE A 32 10.72 4.67 6.46
CA ILE A 32 9.31 4.99 6.76
C ILE A 32 8.98 4.65 8.21
N PHE A 33 9.43 3.49 8.68
CA PHE A 33 9.20 3.03 10.05
C PHE A 33 9.92 3.94 11.06
N LEU A 34 11.13 4.38 10.75
CA LEU A 34 11.89 5.34 11.57
C LEU A 34 11.18 6.70 11.64
N ALA A 35 10.61 7.19 10.54
CA ALA A 35 9.81 8.42 10.56
C ALA A 35 8.58 8.29 11.48
N GLY A 36 7.90 7.15 11.44
CA GLY A 36 6.81 6.81 12.38
C GLY A 36 7.28 6.79 13.84
N PHE A 37 8.38 6.10 14.11
CA PHE A 37 8.99 6.05 15.45
C PHE A 37 9.34 7.43 16.01
N ILE A 38 9.99 8.29 15.20
CA ILE A 38 10.34 9.66 15.60
C ILE A 38 9.07 10.45 15.94
N THR A 39 8.04 10.33 15.10
CA THR A 39 6.77 11.04 15.28
C THR A 39 6.10 10.65 16.61
N GLU A 40 6.06 9.36 16.92
CA GLU A 40 5.52 8.86 18.18
C GLU A 40 6.39 9.24 19.39
N TYR A 41 7.70 8.97 19.32
CA TYR A 41 8.64 9.19 20.42
C TYR A 41 8.68 10.65 20.89
N PHE A 42 8.66 11.59 19.94
CA PHE A 42 8.66 13.02 20.26
C PHE A 42 7.25 13.60 20.42
N SER A 43 6.19 12.78 20.34
CA SER A 43 4.79 13.22 20.40
C SER A 43 4.47 14.35 19.43
N VAL A 44 5.11 14.28 18.26
CA VAL A 44 5.09 15.33 17.27
C VAL A 44 3.84 15.16 16.40
N LYS A 45 2.84 16.01 16.63
CA LYS A 45 1.56 15.93 15.93
C LYS A 45 1.15 17.29 15.39
N ASN A 46 1.89 17.78 14.41
CA ASN A 46 1.60 19.05 13.75
C ASN A 46 1.67 18.94 12.22
N GLN A 47 1.13 19.96 11.54
CA GLN A 47 1.01 20.01 10.09
C GLN A 47 2.36 19.95 9.37
N LEU A 48 3.40 20.59 9.95
CA LEU A 48 4.74 20.58 9.37
C LEU A 48 5.29 19.16 9.27
N TRP A 49 5.08 18.33 10.28
CA TRP A 49 5.55 16.94 10.24
C TRP A 49 4.77 16.05 9.28
N ALA A 50 3.45 16.26 9.15
CA ALA A 50 2.67 15.59 8.11
C ALA A 50 3.18 15.98 6.71
N ILE A 51 3.57 17.24 6.50
CA ILE A 51 4.19 17.71 5.26
C ILE A 51 5.54 17.04 5.02
N ILE A 52 6.41 16.98 6.04
CA ILE A 52 7.73 16.35 5.95
C ILE A 52 7.61 14.86 5.62
N ASP A 53 6.77 14.12 6.35
CA ASP A 53 6.55 12.67 6.12
C ASP A 53 5.98 12.40 4.72
N THR A 54 4.97 13.18 4.30
CA THR A 54 4.40 13.07 2.95
C THR A 54 5.43 13.39 1.87
N SER A 55 6.22 14.46 2.06
CA SER A 55 7.29 14.85 1.14
C SER A 55 8.34 13.75 0.99
N LEU A 56 8.78 13.18 2.13
CA LEU A 56 9.75 12.09 2.16
C LEU A 56 9.26 10.89 1.35
N ARG A 57 8.00 10.47 1.57
CA ARG A 57 7.39 9.34 0.84
C ARG A 57 7.27 9.62 -0.66
N ILE A 58 6.91 10.84 -1.06
CA ILE A 58 6.87 11.24 -2.47
C ILE A 58 8.27 11.15 -3.09
N ILE A 59 9.30 11.66 -2.42
CA ILE A 59 10.69 11.60 -2.91
C ILE A 59 11.14 10.14 -3.07
N MET A 60 10.87 9.28 -2.07
CA MET A 60 11.17 7.86 -2.12
C MET A 60 10.44 7.14 -3.27
N PHE A 61 9.17 7.48 -3.49
CA PHE A 61 8.39 6.96 -4.60
C PHE A 61 8.97 7.38 -5.96
N LEU A 62 9.31 8.66 -6.14
CA LEU A 62 9.94 9.15 -7.36
C LEU A 62 11.29 8.46 -7.63
N PHE A 63 12.09 8.27 -6.58
CA PHE A 63 13.33 7.49 -6.64
C PHE A 63 13.07 6.06 -7.15
N LEU A 64 12.08 5.35 -6.61
CA LEU A 64 11.72 4.00 -7.08
C LEU A 64 11.25 3.98 -8.52
N MET A 65 10.42 4.95 -8.92
CA MET A 65 9.93 5.06 -10.29
C MET A 65 11.07 5.21 -11.29
N VAL A 66 12.13 5.95 -10.95
CA VAL A 66 13.34 6.09 -11.78
C VAL A 66 14.15 4.79 -11.79
N VAL A 67 14.47 4.25 -10.61
CA VAL A 67 15.35 3.07 -10.46
C VAL A 67 14.76 1.79 -11.06
N TYR A 68 13.44 1.63 -10.96
CA TYR A 68 12.71 0.48 -11.49
C TYR A 68 11.95 0.78 -12.78
N ALA A 69 12.14 1.95 -13.42
CA ALA A 69 11.49 2.29 -14.68
C ALA A 69 11.55 1.18 -15.75
N PRO A 70 12.70 0.51 -16.00
CA PRO A 70 12.75 -0.57 -16.99
C PRO A 70 11.82 -1.74 -16.65
N MET A 71 11.84 -2.19 -15.39
CA MET A 71 10.98 -3.28 -14.90
C MET A 71 9.50 -2.89 -15.01
N LEU A 72 9.15 -1.70 -14.50
CA LEU A 72 7.77 -1.21 -14.53
C LEU A 72 7.23 -1.11 -15.96
N ARG A 73 8.05 -0.67 -16.93
CA ARG A 73 7.68 -0.60 -18.35
C ARG A 73 7.42 -1.98 -18.94
N ILE A 74 8.27 -2.97 -18.64
CA ILE A 74 8.06 -4.36 -19.09
C ILE A 74 6.77 -4.91 -18.53
N HIS A 75 6.55 -4.77 -17.22
CA HIS A 75 5.31 -5.21 -16.57
C HIS A 75 4.08 -4.52 -17.16
N TRP A 76 4.18 -3.23 -17.46
CA TRP A 76 3.09 -2.46 -18.04
C TRP A 76 2.74 -2.96 -19.44
N SER A 77 3.76 -3.24 -20.26
CA SER A 77 3.56 -3.79 -21.60
C SER A 77 2.76 -5.10 -21.57
N LYS A 78 3.07 -6.00 -20.63
CA LYS A 78 2.38 -7.28 -20.42
C LYS A 78 0.97 -7.07 -19.87
N PHE A 79 0.81 -6.16 -18.91
CA PHE A 79 -0.47 -5.82 -18.31
C PHE A 79 -1.50 -5.40 -19.38
N LYS A 80 -1.08 -4.56 -20.33
CA LYS A 80 -1.93 -4.04 -21.42
C LYS A 80 -2.45 -5.12 -22.37
N LEU A 81 -1.75 -6.25 -22.51
CA LEU A 81 -2.18 -7.36 -23.39
C LEU A 81 -3.53 -7.97 -22.96
N ALA A 82 -3.91 -7.80 -21.69
CA ALA A 82 -5.20 -8.25 -21.16
C ALA A 82 -5.94 -7.14 -20.41
N TRP A 83 -5.82 -5.88 -20.86
CA TRP A 83 -6.25 -4.68 -20.11
C TRP A 83 -7.64 -4.80 -19.45
N LYS A 84 -8.67 -5.26 -20.18
CA LYS A 84 -10.04 -5.38 -19.66
C LYS A 84 -10.12 -6.32 -18.45
N ARG A 85 -9.50 -7.50 -18.56
CA ARG A 85 -9.46 -8.50 -17.49
C ARG A 85 -8.57 -8.03 -16.34
N SER A 86 -7.48 -7.34 -16.65
CA SER A 86 -6.60 -6.75 -15.64
C SER A 86 -7.30 -5.66 -14.82
N VAL A 87 -8.08 -4.77 -15.46
CA VAL A 87 -8.86 -3.73 -14.78
C VAL A 87 -9.99 -4.34 -13.96
N LEU A 88 -10.71 -5.33 -14.50
CA LEU A 88 -11.70 -6.06 -13.71
C LEU A 88 -11.07 -6.70 -12.46
N LEU A 89 -9.89 -7.30 -12.60
CA LEU A 89 -9.15 -7.86 -11.47
C LEU A 89 -8.75 -6.79 -10.45
N ILE A 90 -8.40 -5.58 -10.88
CA ILE A 90 -8.08 -4.47 -9.96
C ILE A 90 -9.32 -4.06 -9.15
N ILE A 91 -10.46 -3.87 -9.82
CA ILE A 91 -11.70 -3.45 -9.17
C ILE A 91 -12.19 -4.53 -8.20
N VAL A 92 -12.33 -5.77 -8.68
CA VAL A 92 -12.77 -6.90 -7.85
C VAL A 92 -11.75 -7.16 -6.75
N GLY A 93 -10.46 -7.08 -7.05
CA GLY A 93 -9.39 -7.26 -6.07
C GLY A 93 -9.41 -6.22 -4.97
N GLY A 94 -9.66 -4.94 -5.28
CA GLY A 94 -9.82 -3.87 -4.29
C GLY A 94 -11.03 -4.08 -3.39
N VAL A 95 -12.18 -4.48 -3.96
CA VAL A 95 -13.39 -4.80 -3.19
C VAL A 95 -13.15 -6.01 -2.27
N LEU A 96 -12.56 -7.08 -2.80
CA LEU A 96 -12.26 -8.28 -2.00
C LEU A 96 -11.23 -8.00 -0.90
N LEU A 97 -10.24 -7.14 -1.17
CA LEU A 97 -9.27 -6.71 -0.17
C LEU A 97 -9.96 -5.98 0.99
N GLN A 98 -10.89 -5.08 0.69
CA GLN A 98 -11.66 -4.36 1.71
C GLN A 98 -12.57 -5.28 2.52
N ILE A 99 -13.27 -6.20 1.86
CA ILE A 99 -14.08 -7.23 2.53
C ILE A 99 -13.21 -8.08 3.45
N LEU A 100 -12.03 -8.52 2.97
CA LEU A 100 -11.10 -9.31 3.75
C LEU A 100 -10.62 -8.56 5.00
N ILE A 101 -10.16 -7.32 4.84
CA ILE A 101 -9.69 -6.49 5.98
C ILE A 101 -10.82 -6.29 7.00
N SER A 102 -12.02 -5.96 6.53
CA SER A 102 -13.18 -5.73 7.40
C SER A 102 -13.62 -6.99 8.13
N LEU A 103 -13.62 -8.14 7.45
CA LEU A 103 -13.95 -9.43 8.03
C LEU A 103 -12.92 -9.85 9.07
N ILE A 104 -11.62 -9.75 8.79
CA ILE A 104 -10.60 -10.12 9.77
C ILE A 104 -10.66 -9.19 10.98
N ARG A 105 -10.89 -7.88 10.78
CA ARG A 105 -11.06 -6.92 11.87
C ARG A 105 -12.26 -7.26 12.76
N SER A 106 -13.40 -7.69 12.19
CA SER A 106 -14.58 -8.02 13.00
C SER A 106 -14.41 -9.28 13.87
N LEU A 107 -13.40 -10.10 13.60
CA LEU A 107 -13.07 -11.30 14.36
C LEU A 107 -12.09 -11.04 15.52
N ILE A 108 -11.50 -9.84 15.59
CA ILE A 108 -10.51 -9.48 16.61
C ILE A 108 -11.25 -8.86 17.81
N PRO A 109 -11.20 -9.47 19.01
CA PRO A 109 -11.83 -8.91 20.20
C PRO A 109 -11.09 -7.64 20.65
N GLY A 110 -11.82 -6.57 20.96
CA GLY A 110 -11.24 -5.35 21.54
C GLY A 110 -10.72 -4.32 20.51
N THR A 111 -10.76 -4.61 19.21
CA THR A 111 -10.63 -3.56 18.18
C THR A 111 -11.92 -2.76 18.12
N SER A 112 -11.88 -1.48 18.46
CA SER A 112 -12.94 -0.52 18.14
C SER A 112 -13.26 -0.63 16.65
N THR A 113 -14.54 -0.78 16.29
CA THR A 113 -15.00 -0.71 14.89
C THR A 113 -14.74 0.66 14.26
N SER A 114 -14.40 1.65 15.07
CA SER A 114 -13.93 2.95 14.64
C SER A 114 -12.45 2.88 14.26
N THR A 115 -12.12 3.32 13.05
CA THR A 115 -10.80 3.90 12.70
C THR A 115 -10.53 5.19 13.49
N GLU A 116 -11.06 5.32 14.69
CA GLU A 116 -10.69 6.38 15.62
C GLU A 116 -9.34 5.97 16.18
N THR A 117 -8.29 6.44 15.52
CA THR A 117 -7.19 6.95 16.32
C THR A 117 -7.84 7.95 17.28
N ASP A 118 -7.73 7.78 18.60
CA ASP A 118 -8.13 8.75 19.64
C ASP A 118 -7.40 10.12 19.51
N VAL A 119 -6.80 10.37 18.36
CA VAL A 119 -6.13 11.59 17.95
C VAL A 119 -7.15 12.41 17.17
N PRO A 120 -7.54 13.60 17.67
CA PRO A 120 -8.35 14.55 16.92
C PRO A 120 -7.74 14.77 15.54
N PRO A 121 -8.55 14.81 14.47
CA PRO A 121 -8.03 15.06 13.13
C PRO A 121 -7.27 16.39 13.13
N LEU A 122 -6.04 16.35 12.62
CA LEU A 122 -5.14 17.51 12.56
C LEU A 122 -5.77 18.70 11.82
N ILE A 123 -6.65 18.40 10.87
CA ILE A 123 -7.44 19.34 10.09
C ILE A 123 -8.84 18.73 9.94
N ASP A 124 -9.87 19.45 10.38
CA ASP A 124 -11.26 19.05 10.14
C ASP A 124 -11.65 19.37 8.69
N PRO A 125 -11.92 18.36 7.84
CA PRO A 125 -12.22 18.58 6.43
C PRO A 125 -13.55 19.31 6.20
N LEU A 126 -14.46 19.36 7.18
CA LEU A 126 -15.75 20.06 7.04
C LEU A 126 -15.57 21.57 7.22
N THR A 127 -14.74 21.99 8.17
CA THR A 127 -14.54 23.40 8.54
C THR A 127 -13.23 24.01 8.00
N ALA A 128 -12.33 23.20 7.41
CA ALA A 128 -11.05 23.68 6.87
C ALA A 128 -11.20 24.80 5.84
N SER A 129 -10.36 25.83 5.97
CA SER A 129 -10.14 26.85 4.93
C SER A 129 -9.69 26.21 3.62
N PRO A 130 -9.83 26.88 2.46
CA PRO A 130 -9.38 26.34 1.17
C PRO A 130 -7.91 25.89 1.19
N GLU A 131 -7.02 26.63 1.84
CA GLU A 131 -5.59 26.31 1.95
C GLU A 131 -5.37 25.05 2.78
N MET A 132 -6.05 24.93 3.93
CA MET A 132 -5.96 23.75 4.80
C MET A 132 -6.59 22.52 4.16
N PHE A 133 -7.63 22.71 3.34
CA PHE A 133 -8.22 21.63 2.56
C PHE A 133 -7.27 21.14 1.47
N MET A 134 -6.56 22.03 0.77
CA MET A 134 -5.51 21.64 -0.17
C MET A 134 -4.35 20.90 0.52
N LEU A 135 -3.99 21.32 1.74
CA LEU A 135 -3.02 20.60 2.56
C LEU A 135 -3.50 19.18 2.92
N LEU A 136 -4.78 18.98 3.23
CA LEU A 136 -5.36 17.65 3.44
C LEU A 136 -5.21 16.75 2.20
N ILE A 137 -5.52 17.28 1.01
CA ILE A 137 -5.35 16.55 -0.25
C ILE A 137 -3.88 16.17 -0.46
N TYR A 138 -2.95 17.08 -0.16
CA TYR A 138 -1.52 16.80 -0.22
C TYR A 138 -1.12 15.67 0.73
N ILE A 139 -1.49 15.75 2.02
CA ILE A 139 -1.19 14.72 3.02
C ILE A 139 -1.81 13.36 2.63
N ALA A 140 -3.00 13.36 2.02
CA ALA A 140 -3.67 12.15 1.54
C ALA A 140 -2.89 11.41 0.43
N LEU A 141 -1.92 12.05 -0.23
CA LEU A 141 -1.01 11.39 -1.18
C LEU A 141 -0.04 10.44 -0.48
N GLY A 142 0.32 10.70 0.79
CA GLY A 142 1.29 9.93 1.56
C GLY A 142 0.99 8.43 1.58
N PRO A 143 -0.20 7.99 2.04
CA PRO A 143 -0.57 6.57 2.04
C PRO A 143 -0.68 5.96 0.63
N ILE A 144 -1.03 6.75 -0.39
CA ILE A 144 -1.13 6.28 -1.77
C ILE A 144 0.26 5.93 -2.33
N VAL A 145 1.22 6.85 -2.21
CA VAL A 145 2.59 6.60 -2.67
C VAL A 145 3.31 5.56 -1.81
N THR A 146 2.95 5.46 -0.52
CA THR A 146 3.47 4.43 0.38
C THR A 146 3.08 3.04 -0.07
N GLY A 147 1.81 2.80 -0.44
CA GLY A 147 1.41 1.49 -0.94
C GLY A 147 2.20 1.04 -2.18
N LEU A 148 2.60 1.99 -3.03
CA LEU A 148 3.45 1.73 -4.21
C LEU A 148 4.90 1.38 -3.82
N ILE A 149 5.46 2.05 -2.81
CA ILE A 149 6.76 1.72 -2.23
C ILE A 149 6.74 0.31 -1.64
N GLU A 150 5.72 0.03 -0.84
CA GLU A 150 5.54 -1.25 -0.16
C GLU A 150 5.46 -2.41 -1.15
N ASP A 151 4.65 -2.33 -2.21
CA ASP A 151 4.55 -3.46 -3.15
C ASP A 151 5.84 -3.67 -3.96
N THR A 152 6.61 -2.61 -4.23
CA THR A 152 7.95 -2.75 -4.83
C THR A 152 8.89 -3.50 -3.88
N VAL A 153 8.88 -3.17 -2.60
CA VAL A 153 9.71 -3.85 -1.59
C VAL A 153 9.20 -5.27 -1.34
N PHE A 154 7.97 -5.43 -0.86
CA PHE A 154 7.42 -6.71 -0.40
C PHE A 154 7.13 -7.70 -1.53
N ARG A 155 6.68 -7.24 -2.71
CA ARG A 155 6.32 -8.17 -3.81
C ARG A 155 7.48 -8.38 -4.75
N TYR A 156 8.03 -7.30 -5.32
CA TYR A 156 9.08 -7.46 -6.32
C TYR A 156 10.40 -7.92 -5.71
N THR A 157 10.87 -7.27 -4.64
CA THR A 157 12.17 -7.64 -4.04
C THR A 157 12.05 -8.83 -3.08
N LEU A 158 11.38 -8.68 -1.93
CA LEU A 158 11.36 -9.69 -0.87
C LEU A 158 10.67 -10.98 -1.30
N LEU A 159 9.48 -10.91 -1.92
CA LEU A 159 8.81 -12.12 -2.39
C LEU A 159 9.43 -12.64 -3.68
N GLY A 160 9.42 -11.84 -4.75
CA GLY A 160 9.79 -12.25 -6.11
C GLY A 160 11.20 -12.84 -6.20
N LYS A 161 12.18 -12.24 -5.54
CA LYS A 161 13.58 -12.69 -5.61
C LYS A 161 13.92 -13.79 -4.62
N ILE A 162 13.25 -13.87 -3.46
CA ILE A 162 13.57 -14.87 -2.43
C ILE A 162 12.81 -16.19 -2.65
N LEU A 163 11.71 -16.17 -3.42
CA LEU A 163 10.79 -17.30 -3.62
C LEU A 163 11.41 -18.49 -4.38
N GLN A 164 12.30 -19.22 -3.72
CA GLN A 164 13.01 -20.36 -4.25
C GLN A 164 13.01 -21.54 -3.27
N GLY A 165 13.35 -22.73 -3.79
CA GLY A 165 13.41 -23.97 -3.01
C GLY A 165 12.10 -24.75 -2.96
N GLY A 166 12.03 -25.68 -2.00
CA GLY A 166 10.91 -26.60 -1.82
C GLY A 166 9.63 -25.91 -1.32
N PHE A 167 8.52 -26.66 -1.33
CA PHE A 167 7.20 -26.18 -0.94
C PHE A 167 7.18 -25.51 0.44
N PHE A 168 7.78 -26.16 1.45
CA PHE A 168 7.81 -25.65 2.82
C PHE A 168 8.51 -24.27 2.91
N ARG A 169 9.69 -24.12 2.28
CA ARG A 169 10.42 -22.85 2.25
C ARG A 169 9.60 -21.74 1.59
N LYS A 170 8.93 -22.03 0.47
CA LYS A 170 8.05 -21.06 -0.21
C LYS A 170 6.88 -20.64 0.68
N ALA A 171 6.25 -21.58 1.38
CA ALA A 171 5.19 -21.28 2.32
C ALA A 171 5.67 -20.36 3.46
N CYS A 172 6.85 -20.64 4.05
CA CYS A 172 7.45 -19.78 5.07
C CYS A 172 7.75 -18.37 4.54
N ILE A 173 8.27 -18.24 3.31
CA ILE A 173 8.54 -16.92 2.70
C ILE A 173 7.25 -16.15 2.51
N ILE A 174 6.20 -16.79 1.99
CA ILE A 174 4.90 -16.15 1.75
C ILE A 174 4.29 -15.66 3.06
N ILE A 175 4.22 -16.53 4.07
CA ILE A 175 3.64 -16.20 5.39
C ILE A 175 4.49 -15.14 6.10
N GLY A 176 5.82 -15.29 6.11
CA GLY A 176 6.74 -14.33 6.71
C GLY A 176 6.63 -12.94 6.05
N ASN A 177 6.58 -12.89 4.72
CA ASN A 177 6.40 -11.65 3.98
C ASN A 177 5.04 -10.98 4.28
N SER A 178 3.99 -11.76 4.48
CA SER A 178 2.67 -11.27 4.91
C SER A 178 2.70 -10.69 6.32
N ILE A 179 3.33 -11.37 7.28
CA ILE A 179 3.46 -10.89 8.66
C ILE A 179 4.25 -9.59 8.69
N LEU A 180 5.41 -9.54 8.02
CA LEU A 180 6.22 -8.32 7.96
C LEU A 180 5.46 -7.15 7.31
N PHE A 181 4.67 -7.41 6.27
CA PHE A 181 3.81 -6.40 5.64
C PHE A 181 2.74 -5.86 6.60
N GLY A 182 2.15 -6.69 7.46
CA GLY A 182 1.25 -6.21 8.51
C GLY A 182 1.99 -5.38 9.56
N LEU A 183 3.11 -5.90 10.08
CA LEU A 183 3.86 -5.28 11.18
C LEU A 183 4.37 -3.87 10.89
N ILE A 184 4.65 -3.52 9.63
CA ILE A 184 5.07 -2.15 9.28
C ILE A 184 3.98 -1.10 9.52
N HIS A 185 2.73 -1.52 9.71
CA HIS A 185 1.61 -0.65 10.06
C HIS A 185 1.49 -0.40 11.58
N TYR A 186 2.42 -0.90 12.40
CA TYR A 186 2.35 -0.76 13.85
C TYR A 186 2.13 0.69 14.30
N TYR A 187 2.90 1.65 13.78
CA TYR A 187 2.76 3.07 14.15
C TYR A 187 1.47 3.73 13.65
N ASN A 188 0.70 3.07 12.77
CA ASN A 188 -0.61 3.54 12.37
C ASN A 188 -1.70 3.14 13.38
N PHE A 189 -1.50 2.06 14.14
CA PHE A 189 -2.53 1.47 14.99
C PHE A 189 -2.16 1.39 16.48
N GLY A 190 -0.87 1.41 16.82
CA GLY A 190 -0.38 1.34 18.21
C GLY A 190 -0.39 -0.05 18.84
N SER A 191 -0.87 -1.09 18.14
CA SER A 191 -0.83 -2.46 18.61
C SER A 191 -0.56 -3.47 17.50
N VAL A 192 0.10 -4.58 17.84
CA VAL A 192 0.34 -5.69 16.89
C VAL A 192 -0.99 -6.36 16.49
N MET A 193 -1.94 -6.45 17.42
CA MET A 193 -3.24 -7.09 17.15
C MET A 193 -3.98 -6.36 16.02
N ASP A 194 -3.93 -5.04 16.01
CA ASP A 194 -4.58 -4.20 15.01
C ASP A 194 -3.92 -4.27 13.63
N THR A 195 -2.68 -4.79 13.56
CA THR A 195 -1.98 -5.05 12.28
C THR A 195 -2.37 -6.37 11.62
N ILE A 196 -3.06 -7.28 12.33
CA ILE A 196 -3.43 -8.61 11.80
C ILE A 196 -4.26 -8.52 10.50
N PRO A 197 -5.29 -7.64 10.37
CA PRO A 197 -6.00 -7.47 9.10
C PRO A 197 -5.06 -7.14 7.93
N PHE A 198 -3.98 -6.41 8.19
CA PHE A 198 -2.96 -6.06 7.20
C PHE A 198 -1.99 -7.21 6.90
N MET A 199 -1.77 -8.14 7.83
CA MET A 199 -1.07 -9.40 7.51
C MET A 199 -1.86 -10.22 6.49
N PHE A 200 -3.19 -10.30 6.64
CA PHE A 200 -4.07 -10.95 5.68
C PHE A 200 -4.14 -10.19 4.35
N ALA A 201 -4.16 -8.85 4.37
CA ALA A 201 -4.01 -8.02 3.17
C ALA A 201 -2.69 -8.35 2.44
N GLY A 202 -1.57 -8.44 3.17
CA GLY A 202 -0.28 -8.82 2.63
C GLY A 202 -0.29 -10.21 2.00
N LEU A 203 -0.97 -11.19 2.62
CA LEU A 203 -1.18 -12.52 2.05
C LEU A 203 -2.00 -12.50 0.77
N PHE A 204 -3.10 -11.75 0.77
CA PHE A 204 -3.93 -11.56 -0.42
C PHE A 204 -3.11 -11.01 -1.60
N LEU A 205 -2.36 -9.94 -1.36
CA LEU A 205 -1.50 -9.33 -2.39
C LEU A 205 -0.34 -10.25 -2.81
N ASN A 206 0.24 -11.03 -1.89
CA ASN A 206 1.21 -12.08 -2.24
C ASN A 206 0.59 -13.08 -3.24
N ILE A 207 -0.61 -13.60 -2.95
CA ILE A 207 -1.29 -14.57 -3.82
C ILE A 207 -1.57 -13.97 -5.20
N ILE A 208 -2.09 -12.75 -5.28
CA ILE A 208 -2.35 -12.08 -6.56
C ILE A 208 -1.05 -11.90 -7.34
N TYR A 209 0.03 -11.43 -6.70
CA TYR A 209 1.32 -11.25 -7.37
C TYR A 209 1.91 -12.57 -7.89
N LEU A 210 1.86 -13.65 -7.10
CA LEU A 210 2.35 -14.96 -7.53
C LEU A 210 1.51 -15.55 -8.67
N TRP A 211 0.20 -15.26 -8.67
CA TRP A 211 -0.71 -15.70 -9.71
C TRP A 211 -0.55 -14.93 -11.01
N THR A 212 -0.47 -13.60 -10.97
CA THR A 212 -0.35 -12.77 -12.19
C THR A 212 1.08 -12.65 -12.68
N ARG A 213 2.06 -12.82 -11.79
CA ARG A 213 3.49 -12.54 -12.02
C ARG A 213 3.72 -11.15 -12.61
N ASN A 214 2.91 -10.19 -12.17
CA ASN A 214 2.91 -8.82 -12.67
C ASN A 214 2.57 -7.85 -11.55
N ILE A 215 3.54 -7.00 -11.23
CA ILE A 215 3.45 -6.00 -10.16
C ILE A 215 2.32 -4.98 -10.34
N TRP A 216 1.89 -4.65 -11.57
CA TRP A 216 0.85 -3.64 -11.78
C TRP A 216 -0.51 -4.05 -11.22
N HIS A 217 -0.83 -5.34 -11.19
CA HIS A 217 -2.09 -5.78 -10.59
C HIS A 217 -2.14 -5.47 -9.10
N VAL A 218 -1.08 -5.81 -8.36
CA VAL A 218 -1.03 -5.54 -6.91
C VAL A 218 -0.87 -4.06 -6.59
N LEU A 219 0.01 -3.35 -7.31
CA LEU A 219 0.19 -1.90 -7.15
C LEU A 219 -1.13 -1.16 -7.33
N LEU A 220 -1.90 -1.49 -8.38
CA LEU A 220 -3.15 -0.78 -8.67
C LEU A 220 -4.29 -1.20 -7.73
N ILE A 221 -4.37 -2.47 -7.31
CA ILE A 221 -5.31 -2.88 -6.25
C ILE A 221 -5.06 -2.08 -4.98
N HIS A 222 -3.81 -2.03 -4.53
CA HIS A 222 -3.42 -1.33 -3.32
C HIS A 222 -3.58 0.19 -3.43
N THR A 223 -3.22 0.76 -4.60
CA THR A 223 -3.43 2.19 -4.88
C THR A 223 -4.90 2.56 -4.84
N VAL A 224 -5.77 1.77 -5.49
CA VAL A 224 -7.22 2.00 -5.47
C VAL A 224 -7.74 1.92 -4.05
N ASN A 225 -7.32 0.89 -3.30
CA ASN A 225 -7.67 0.72 -1.89
C ASN A 225 -7.35 1.97 -1.06
N ASN A 226 -6.10 2.44 -1.13
CA ASN A 226 -5.66 3.58 -0.34
C ASN A 226 -6.29 4.88 -0.83
N THR A 227 -6.46 5.06 -2.14
CA THR A 227 -7.12 6.24 -2.72
C THR A 227 -8.59 6.35 -2.26
N VAL A 228 -9.33 5.23 -2.26
CA VAL A 228 -10.72 5.24 -1.78
C VAL A 228 -10.77 5.59 -0.29
N LEU A 229 -9.87 5.03 0.52
CA LEU A 229 -9.84 5.30 1.96
C LEU A 229 -9.40 6.73 2.30
N THR A 230 -8.42 7.30 1.59
CA THR A 230 -7.86 8.62 1.95
C THR A 230 -8.54 9.79 1.24
N ILE A 231 -8.85 9.64 -0.05
CA ILE A 231 -9.39 10.72 -0.89
C ILE A 231 -10.90 10.58 -1.08
N GLY A 232 -11.47 9.37 -0.96
CA GLY A 232 -12.90 9.13 -1.21
C GLY A 232 -13.83 10.03 -0.38
N ALA A 233 -13.59 10.13 0.93
CA ALA A 233 -14.35 11.01 1.81
C ALA A 233 -14.15 12.50 1.46
N LEU A 234 -12.92 12.91 1.13
CA LEU A 234 -12.60 14.28 0.74
C LEU A 234 -13.32 14.70 -0.55
N LEU A 235 -13.46 13.79 -1.53
CA LEU A 235 -14.21 14.05 -2.77
C LEU A 235 -15.69 14.29 -2.51
N ILE A 236 -16.31 13.53 -1.61
CA ILE A 236 -17.70 13.74 -1.20
C ILE A 236 -17.86 15.14 -0.58
N ILE A 237 -16.92 15.52 0.30
CA ILE A 237 -16.93 16.85 0.94
C ILE A 237 -16.76 17.97 -0.09
N VAL A 238 -15.90 17.81 -1.10
CA VAL A 238 -15.79 18.76 -2.21
C VAL A 238 -17.13 18.92 -2.92
N ILE A 239 -17.81 17.80 -3.24
CA ILE A 239 -19.12 17.84 -3.90
C ILE A 239 -20.15 18.57 -3.03
N VAL A 240 -20.22 18.27 -1.73
CA VAL A 240 -21.12 18.93 -0.76
C VAL A 240 -20.86 20.44 -0.72
N ARG A 241 -19.59 20.85 -0.61
CA ARG A 241 -19.17 22.27 -0.60
C ARG A 241 -19.53 22.98 -1.91
N LEU A 242 -19.30 22.34 -3.06
CA LEU A 242 -19.65 22.90 -4.38
C LEU A 242 -21.16 23.04 -4.59
N LEU A 243 -21.97 22.16 -3.98
CA LEU A 243 -23.43 22.22 -4.03
C LEU A 243 -24.02 23.24 -3.02
N GLY A 244 -23.18 23.91 -2.22
CA GLY A 244 -23.64 24.86 -1.20
C GLY A 244 -24.41 24.21 -0.06
N LEU A 245 -24.34 22.87 0.05
CA LEU A 245 -24.94 22.14 1.15
C LEU A 245 -24.06 22.34 2.39
N LYS A 246 -24.67 22.73 3.51
CA LYS A 246 -23.96 22.69 4.79
C LYS A 246 -23.71 21.21 5.12
N ALA A 247 -22.45 20.86 5.30
CA ALA A 247 -22.06 19.56 5.82
C ALA A 247 -22.47 19.41 7.29
#